data_AF-A0A444YW29-F1
#
_entry.id   AF-A0A444YW29-F1
#
_cell.length_a   1.000
_cell.length_b   1.000
_cell.length_c   1.000
_cell.angle_alpha   90.00
_cell.angle_beta   90.00
_cell.angle_gamma   90.00
#
_symmetry.space_group_name_H-M   'P 1'
#
loop_
_entity.id
_entity.type
_entity.pdbx_description
1 polymer ?
#
loop_
_entity_poly.entity_id
_entity_poly.type
_entity_poly.pdbx_seq_one_letter_code
_entity_poly.pdbx_strand_id
1 'polypeptide(L)'
;MSPNTNTYTGMVVLIFVHLYCMTLLTSSESELIECIPSEREALLRFKHHLTDPSNRLSSWNASNPNCCHWDYVVCSHLTFHVLHLHLNTTLSSEYDEYPFPIAVPLAYERSRFSGAINDSVVELKHLNYLDLSGNSFGGMQFPTFLFRITSLTHLDLSASGFYGNIPHQIGNLSNLLHLDLSYVAYGKLPHQIGNLTNLIHLGTSHMLY
;
A
#
# COMPACT_ATOMS: atom_id res chain seq x y z
N MET A 1 46.36 39.97 46.79
CA MET A 1 46.37 38.78 45.92
C MET A 1 45.13 38.84 45.04
N SER A 2 45.26 39.34 43.81
CA SER A 2 44.14 39.41 42.88
C SER A 2 43.88 38.03 42.28
N PRO A 3 42.62 37.56 42.24
CA PRO A 3 42.28 36.30 41.61
C PRO A 3 42.59 36.37 40.11
N ASN A 4 43.22 35.32 39.61
CA ASN A 4 43.75 35.20 38.25
C ASN A 4 42.57 35.11 37.27
N THR A 5 42.29 36.19 36.53
CA THR A 5 41.14 36.29 35.61
C THR A 5 41.15 35.23 34.51
N ASN A 6 42.32 34.66 34.20
CA ASN A 6 42.50 33.62 33.18
C ASN A 6 41.95 32.24 33.57
N THR A 7 41.84 31.92 34.87
CA THR A 7 41.26 30.64 35.31
C THR A 7 39.73 30.65 35.27
N TYR A 8 39.13 31.82 35.55
CA TYR A 8 37.68 32.01 35.49
C TYR A 8 37.15 31.95 34.06
N THR A 9 37.84 32.58 33.10
CA THR A 9 37.45 32.53 31.69
C THR A 9 37.56 31.11 31.11
N GLY A 10 38.60 30.36 31.47
CA GLY A 10 38.78 28.97 31.05
C GLY A 10 37.68 28.02 31.56
N MET A 11 37.26 28.16 32.83
CA MET A 11 36.17 27.36 33.41
C MET A 11 34.82 27.64 32.75
N VAL A 12 34.53 28.90 32.41
CA VAL A 12 33.29 29.28 31.73
C VAL A 12 33.19 28.68 30.33
N VAL A 13 34.29 28.70 29.55
CA VAL A 13 34.33 28.10 28.21
C VAL A 13 34.11 26.58 28.26
N LEU A 14 34.71 25.89 29.23
CA LEU A 14 34.53 24.45 29.40
C LEU A 14 33.09 24.08 29.74
N ILE A 15 32.41 24.88 30.58
CA ILE A 15 30.99 24.67 30.89
C ILE A 15 30.12 24.85 29.64
N PHE A 16 30.37 25.88 28.82
CA PHE A 16 29.62 26.06 27.57
C PHE A 16 29.87 24.96 26.55
N VAL A 17 31.12 24.49 26.40
CA VAL A 17 31.44 23.35 25.54
C VAL A 17 30.79 22.08 26.05
N HIS A 18 30.76 21.85 27.37
CA HIS A 18 30.12 20.68 27.95
C HIS A 18 28.59 20.74 27.82
N LEU A 19 27.98 21.91 28.03
CA LEU A 19 26.54 22.13 27.81
C LEU A 19 26.19 21.97 26.32
N TYR A 20 27.01 22.48 25.40
CA TYR A 20 26.82 22.32 23.97
C TYR A 20 27.00 20.86 23.52
N CYS A 21 27.98 20.15 24.09
CA CYS A 21 28.19 18.73 23.88
C CYS A 21 27.03 17.90 24.43
N MET A 22 26.49 18.26 25.61
CA MET A 22 25.29 17.64 26.16
C MET A 22 24.07 17.93 25.27
N THR A 23 23.93 19.12 24.67
CA THR A 23 22.83 19.38 23.70
C THR A 23 23.00 18.61 22.40
N LEU A 24 24.23 18.32 21.96
CA LEU A 24 24.51 17.44 20.82
C LEU A 24 24.23 15.97 21.17
N LEU A 25 24.55 15.54 22.40
CA LEU A 25 24.29 14.20 22.94
C LEU A 25 22.82 13.97 23.32
N THR A 26 22.02 15.04 23.51
CA THR A 26 20.57 14.97 23.74
C THR A 26 19.75 15.31 22.49
N SER A 27 20.31 15.15 21.30
CA SER A 27 19.46 14.77 20.17
C SER A 27 19.11 13.30 20.38
N SER A 28 18.11 13.06 21.23
CA SER A 28 17.39 11.80 21.18
C SER A 28 16.77 11.74 19.78
N GLU A 29 17.49 11.14 18.84
CA GLU A 29 16.83 10.38 17.80
C GLU A 29 15.96 9.38 18.57
N SER A 30 14.71 9.72 18.83
CA SER A 30 13.72 8.67 18.76
C SER A 30 13.93 8.14 17.34
N GLU A 31 14.51 6.96 17.20
CA GLU A 31 14.33 6.12 16.03
C GLU A 31 12.81 5.87 15.95
N LEU A 32 12.09 6.91 15.53
CA LEU A 32 10.70 6.81 15.18
C LEU A 32 10.79 5.95 13.95
N ILE A 33 10.34 4.70 14.06
CA ILE A 33 10.19 3.81 12.94
C ILE A 33 9.29 4.54 11.96
N GLU A 34 9.90 5.21 11.00
CA GLU A 34 9.22 5.93 9.95
C GLU A 34 9.24 5.00 8.74
N CYS A 35 8.06 4.65 8.26
CA CYS A 35 7.88 4.24 6.88
C CYS A 35 8.76 5.07 5.94
N ILE A 36 9.29 4.42 4.92
CA ILE A 36 10.20 5.05 3.97
C ILE A 36 9.51 6.24 3.30
N PRO A 37 10.10 7.45 3.34
CA PRO A 37 9.43 8.67 2.87
C PRO A 37 8.95 8.60 1.41
N SER A 38 9.71 7.95 0.54
CA SER A 38 9.32 7.77 -0.87
C SER A 38 8.12 6.84 -1.03
N GLU A 39 8.02 5.78 -0.22
CA GLU A 39 6.89 4.85 -0.25
C GLU A 39 5.63 5.52 0.32
N ARG A 40 5.77 6.27 1.42
CA ARG A 40 4.70 7.11 1.97
C ARG A 40 4.12 8.04 0.91
N GLU A 41 4.99 8.77 0.21
CA GLU A 41 4.57 9.72 -0.80
C GLU A 41 3.93 9.02 -2.02
N ALA A 42 4.46 7.87 -2.43
CA ALA A 42 3.84 7.05 -3.46
C ALA A 42 2.42 6.60 -3.06
N LEU A 43 2.22 6.19 -1.80
CA LEU A 43 0.90 5.83 -1.28
C LEU A 43 -0.06 7.03 -1.22
N LEU A 44 0.41 8.24 -0.91
CA LEU A 44 -0.43 9.45 -0.95
C LEU A 44 -0.85 9.82 -2.37
N ARG A 45 0.07 9.72 -3.34
CA ARG A 45 -0.26 9.88 -4.77
C ARG A 45 -1.24 8.82 -5.24
N PHE A 46 -1.06 7.58 -4.81
CA PHE A 46 -1.97 6.49 -5.10
C PHE A 46 -3.38 6.79 -4.57
N LYS A 47 -3.49 7.14 -3.27
CA LYS A 47 -4.74 7.56 -2.63
C LYS A 47 -5.42 8.72 -3.36
N HIS A 48 -4.66 9.72 -3.82
CA HIS A 48 -5.20 10.90 -4.49
C HIS A 48 -6.02 10.56 -5.75
N HIS A 49 -5.66 9.48 -6.46
CA HIS A 49 -6.35 9.07 -7.69
C HIS A 49 -7.51 8.10 -7.44
N LEU A 50 -7.56 7.48 -6.25
CA LEU A 50 -8.69 6.66 -5.83
C LEU A 50 -9.87 7.52 -5.42
N THR A 51 -11.06 7.03 -5.74
CA THR A 51 -12.30 7.52 -5.15
C THR A 51 -12.69 6.57 -4.02
N ASP A 52 -12.74 7.10 -2.80
CA ASP A 52 -13.09 6.39 -1.56
C ASP A 52 -14.28 7.08 -0.87
N PRO A 53 -15.53 6.77 -1.27
CA PRO A 53 -16.71 7.45 -0.76
C PRO A 53 -16.94 7.22 0.75
N SER A 54 -16.45 6.09 1.26
CA SER A 54 -16.54 5.70 2.67
C SER A 54 -15.42 6.24 3.55
N ASN A 55 -14.42 6.92 2.97
CA ASN A 55 -13.23 7.41 3.67
C ASN A 55 -12.49 6.31 4.46
N ARG A 56 -12.43 5.09 3.91
CA ARG A 56 -11.66 3.96 4.47
C ARG A 56 -10.19 4.28 4.60
N LEU A 57 -9.61 5.06 3.70
CA LEU A 57 -8.20 5.44 3.71
C LEU A 57 -7.93 6.68 4.57
N SER A 58 -8.80 7.02 5.53
CA SER A 58 -8.67 8.23 6.35
C SER A 58 -7.35 8.31 7.14
N SER A 59 -6.80 7.16 7.56
CA SER A 59 -5.50 7.07 8.24
C SER A 59 -4.30 7.44 7.34
N TRP A 60 -4.46 7.36 6.01
CA TRP A 60 -3.42 7.74 5.04
C TRP A 60 -3.35 9.26 4.92
N ASN A 61 -2.68 9.91 5.87
CA ASN A 61 -2.60 11.35 5.92
C ASN A 61 -1.18 11.83 6.20
N ALA A 62 -0.85 13.03 5.72
CA ALA A 62 0.47 13.62 5.89
C ALA A 62 0.79 14.00 7.35
N SER A 63 -0.22 14.04 8.23
CA SER A 63 -0.03 14.33 9.65
C SER A 63 0.50 13.13 10.44
N ASN A 64 0.29 11.89 9.95
CA ASN A 64 0.91 10.69 10.47
C ASN A 64 2.09 10.29 9.55
N PRO A 65 3.34 10.58 9.95
CA PRO A 65 4.50 10.34 9.11
C PRO A 65 4.80 8.86 8.89
N ASN A 66 4.26 7.96 9.72
CA ASN A 66 4.52 6.52 9.59
C ASN A 66 3.37 5.81 8.85
N CYS A 67 3.57 5.55 7.56
CA CYS A 67 2.63 4.81 6.73
C CYS A 67 2.42 3.35 7.16
N CYS A 68 3.31 2.77 7.96
CA CYS A 68 3.14 1.41 8.48
C CYS A 68 2.06 1.31 9.57
N HIS A 69 1.56 2.46 10.07
CA HIS A 69 0.39 2.53 10.94
C HIS A 69 -0.89 2.88 10.17
N TRP A 70 -0.83 3.01 8.85
CA TRP A 70 -2.02 3.27 8.06
C TRP A 70 -2.84 2.00 7.89
N ASP A 71 -4.15 2.15 7.91
CA ASP A 71 -5.06 1.03 7.67
C ASP A 71 -4.72 0.39 6.33
N TYR A 72 -4.79 -0.94 6.28
CA TYR A 72 -4.56 -1.72 5.06
C TYR A 72 -3.11 -1.72 4.53
N VAL A 73 -2.16 -1.09 5.23
CA VAL A 73 -0.73 -1.12 4.89
C VAL A 73 0.00 -2.05 5.85
N VAL A 74 0.77 -3.00 5.32
CA VAL A 74 1.65 -3.86 6.12
C VAL A 74 3.09 -3.65 5.68
N CYS A 75 3.96 -3.37 6.64
CA CYS A 75 5.39 -3.18 6.41
C CYS A 75 6.22 -4.34 6.95
N SER A 76 7.43 -4.48 6.41
CA SER A 76 8.48 -5.32 6.98
C SER A 76 8.88 -4.83 8.36
N HIS A 77 8.89 -5.72 9.35
CA HIS A 77 9.36 -5.38 10.71
C HIS A 77 10.88 -5.19 10.78
N LEU A 78 11.62 -5.57 9.73
CA LEU A 78 13.08 -5.50 9.68
C LEU A 78 13.57 -4.31 8.84
N THR A 79 12.89 -4.03 7.73
CA THR A 79 13.35 -3.06 6.72
C THR A 79 12.40 -1.89 6.56
N PHE A 80 11.22 -1.94 7.21
CA PHE A 80 10.18 -0.91 7.16
C PHE A 80 9.61 -0.59 5.77
N HIS A 81 10.00 -1.36 4.75
CA HIS A 81 9.40 -1.33 3.43
C HIS A 81 7.95 -1.82 3.47
N VAL A 82 7.08 -1.18 2.69
CA VAL A 82 5.71 -1.63 2.44
C VAL A 82 5.74 -2.96 1.68
N LEU A 83 5.13 -3.98 2.28
CA LEU A 83 5.04 -5.32 1.72
C LEU A 83 3.65 -5.60 1.17
N HIS A 84 2.60 -5.25 1.92
CA HIS A 84 1.22 -5.60 1.55
C HIS A 84 0.31 -4.39 1.51
N LEU A 85 -0.61 -4.39 0.54
CA LEU A 85 -1.76 -3.51 0.47
C LEU A 85 -3.05 -4.35 0.41
N HIS A 86 -3.88 -4.23 1.45
CA HIS A 86 -5.14 -4.97 1.62
C HIS A 86 -6.34 -4.07 1.32
N LEU A 87 -6.55 -3.74 0.05
CA LEU A 87 -7.55 -2.78 -0.38
C LEU A 87 -8.83 -3.44 -0.91
N ASN A 88 -9.08 -4.69 -0.52
CA ASN A 88 -10.29 -5.40 -0.91
C ASN A 88 -11.54 -4.81 -0.27
N THR A 89 -12.68 -5.06 -0.90
CA THR A 89 -14.00 -4.78 -0.31
C THR A 89 -14.78 -6.07 -0.23
N THR A 90 -15.16 -6.48 0.98
CA THR A 90 -15.95 -7.68 1.21
C THR A 90 -17.39 -7.30 1.55
N LEU A 91 -18.34 -8.10 1.04
CA LEU A 91 -19.69 -8.11 1.59
C LEU A 91 -19.57 -8.74 2.98
N SER A 92 -19.88 -8.00 4.04
CA SER A 92 -19.90 -8.59 5.37
C SER A 92 -20.98 -9.69 5.40
N SER A 93 -20.57 -10.91 5.71
CA SER A 93 -21.46 -12.06 5.89
C SER A 93 -22.20 -12.04 7.24
N GLU A 94 -22.12 -10.93 8.00
CA GLU A 94 -22.60 -10.85 9.39
C GLU A 94 -24.13 -10.66 9.52
N TYR A 95 -24.89 -10.76 8.42
CA TYR A 95 -26.33 -10.45 8.41
C TYR A 95 -27.18 -11.56 7.75
N ASP A 96 -26.99 -12.81 8.18
CA ASP A 96 -27.85 -13.94 7.82
C ASP A 96 -29.16 -14.02 8.64
N GLU A 97 -29.53 -12.98 9.41
CA GLU A 97 -30.80 -12.92 10.14
C GLU A 97 -31.71 -11.79 9.62
N TYR A 98 -32.83 -12.19 9.00
CA TYR A 98 -33.89 -11.33 8.42
C TYR A 98 -34.54 -10.35 9.43
N PRO A 99 -35.30 -9.31 9.00
CA PRO A 99 -35.60 -8.89 7.63
C PRO A 99 -35.14 -7.45 7.32
N PHE A 100 -34.80 -7.20 6.05
CA PHE A 100 -34.48 -5.91 5.39
C PHE A 100 -33.00 -5.47 5.31
N PRO A 101 -32.23 -5.98 4.33
CA PRO A 101 -30.91 -5.44 4.00
C PRO A 101 -30.96 -4.67 2.68
N ILE A 102 -31.72 -3.56 2.57
CA ILE A 102 -31.44 -2.59 1.48
C ILE A 102 -30.17 -1.78 1.83
N ALA A 103 -29.93 -1.57 3.12
CA ALA A 103 -28.76 -0.84 3.61
C ALA A 103 -27.44 -1.59 3.42
N VAL A 104 -27.41 -2.92 3.47
CA VAL A 104 -26.17 -3.71 3.33
C VAL A 104 -25.60 -3.63 1.90
N PRO A 105 -26.38 -3.87 0.83
CA PRO A 105 -25.92 -3.60 -0.54
C PRO A 105 -25.49 -2.15 -0.72
N LEU A 106 -26.25 -1.18 -0.20
CA LEU A 106 -25.88 0.24 -0.34
C LEU A 106 -24.59 0.61 0.42
N ALA A 107 -24.36 0.06 1.61
CA ALA A 107 -23.14 0.27 2.38
C ALA A 107 -21.94 -0.38 1.69
N TYR A 108 -22.11 -1.62 1.20
CA TYR A 108 -21.11 -2.30 0.39
C TYR A 108 -20.76 -1.47 -0.84
N GLU A 109 -21.75 -1.05 -1.64
CA GLU A 109 -21.52 -0.23 -2.84
C GLU A 109 -20.77 1.08 -2.51
N ARG A 110 -21.10 1.74 -1.40
CA ARG A 110 -20.40 2.96 -0.95
C ARG A 110 -18.98 2.71 -0.44
N SER A 111 -18.67 1.47 -0.05
CA SER A 111 -17.35 1.08 0.47
C SER A 111 -16.36 0.64 -0.61
N ARG A 112 -16.84 0.45 -1.85
CA ARG A 112 -16.02 0.05 -2.99
C ARG A 112 -15.15 1.23 -3.44
N PHE A 113 -13.85 0.98 -3.58
CA PHE A 113 -12.97 1.93 -4.25
C PHE A 113 -13.34 2.03 -5.74
N SER A 114 -13.21 3.24 -6.28
CA SER A 114 -13.35 3.53 -7.72
C SER A 114 -12.33 4.58 -8.13
N GLY A 115 -12.54 5.29 -9.25
CA GLY A 115 -11.56 6.25 -9.78
C GLY A 115 -10.47 5.56 -10.59
N ALA A 116 -9.22 6.04 -10.47
CA ALA A 116 -8.10 5.55 -11.26
C ALA A 116 -7.01 4.92 -10.38
N ILE A 117 -6.42 3.84 -10.88
CA ILE A 117 -5.21 3.27 -10.31
C ILE A 117 -4.02 3.99 -10.94
N ASN A 118 -3.24 4.68 -10.11
CA ASN A 118 -2.06 5.42 -10.55
C ASN A 118 -0.79 4.54 -10.48
N ASP A 119 0.20 4.85 -11.32
CA ASP A 119 1.44 4.09 -11.46
C ASP A 119 2.45 4.27 -10.32
N SER A 120 2.21 5.20 -9.40
CA SER A 120 2.99 5.37 -8.16
C SER A 120 3.15 4.08 -7.35
N VAL A 121 2.21 3.14 -7.43
CA VAL A 121 2.33 1.81 -6.78
C VAL A 121 3.54 1.00 -7.28
N VAL A 122 4.06 1.29 -8.48
CA VAL A 122 5.29 0.68 -9.03
C VAL A 122 6.55 1.14 -8.28
N GLU A 123 6.47 2.23 -7.52
CA GLU A 123 7.58 2.72 -6.69
C GLU A 123 7.79 1.86 -5.43
N LEU A 124 6.77 1.09 -5.02
CA LEU A 124 6.85 0.17 -3.88
C LEU A 124 7.60 -1.11 -4.28
N LYS A 125 8.94 -1.04 -4.32
CA LYS A 125 9.80 -2.10 -4.88
C LYS A 125 9.77 -3.43 -4.13
N HIS A 126 9.25 -3.43 -2.91
CA HIS A 126 9.13 -4.61 -2.06
C HIS A 126 7.69 -5.08 -1.89
N LEU A 127 6.73 -4.42 -2.55
CA LEU A 127 5.33 -4.82 -2.51
C LEU A 127 5.21 -6.23 -3.09
N ASN A 128 4.80 -7.17 -2.24
CA ASN A 128 4.64 -8.56 -2.62
C ASN A 128 3.17 -9.03 -2.57
N TYR A 129 2.30 -8.26 -1.91
CA TYR A 129 0.87 -8.57 -1.82
C TYR A 129 0.05 -7.34 -2.21
N LEU A 130 -0.79 -7.48 -3.23
CA LEU A 130 -1.75 -6.46 -3.63
C LEU A 130 -3.12 -7.10 -3.83
N ASP A 131 -4.08 -6.66 -3.03
CA ASP A 131 -5.47 -7.08 -3.14
C ASP A 131 -6.36 -5.87 -3.38
N LEU A 132 -6.97 -5.83 -4.57
CA LEU A 132 -7.93 -4.83 -5.01
C LEU A 132 -9.31 -5.45 -5.25
N SER A 133 -9.55 -6.66 -4.75
CA SER A 133 -10.77 -7.42 -5.02
C SER A 133 -12.03 -6.74 -4.51
N GLY A 134 -13.15 -7.01 -5.16
CA GLY A 134 -14.46 -6.49 -4.75
C GLY A 134 -14.63 -4.97 -4.88
N ASN A 135 -13.78 -4.27 -5.65
CA ASN A 135 -13.89 -2.82 -5.91
C ASN A 135 -14.58 -2.51 -7.24
N SER A 136 -14.82 -1.23 -7.56
CA SER A 136 -15.53 -0.79 -8.78
C SER A 136 -14.70 0.17 -9.64
N PHE A 137 -13.75 -0.33 -10.41
CA PHE A 137 -12.93 0.49 -11.31
C PHE A 137 -13.61 0.81 -12.66
N GLY A 138 -14.94 0.83 -12.67
CA GLY A 138 -15.74 1.46 -13.74
C GLY A 138 -15.56 0.87 -15.15
N GLY A 139 -15.18 -0.40 -15.29
CA GLY A 139 -14.94 -1.00 -16.61
C GLY A 139 -13.60 -0.59 -17.23
N MET A 140 -12.65 -0.06 -16.46
CA MET A 140 -11.35 0.31 -17.01
C MET A 140 -10.55 -0.91 -17.47
N GLN A 141 -9.66 -0.71 -18.43
CA GLN A 141 -8.72 -1.75 -18.85
C GLN A 141 -7.70 -2.06 -17.74
N PHE A 142 -7.14 -3.27 -17.77
CA PHE A 142 -6.06 -3.67 -16.87
C PHE A 142 -4.88 -2.69 -16.94
N PRO A 143 -4.49 -2.06 -15.81
CA PRO A 143 -3.37 -1.14 -15.80
C PRO A 143 -2.06 -1.91 -16.00
N THR A 144 -1.47 -1.76 -17.19
CA THR A 144 -0.28 -2.53 -17.60
C THR A 144 0.92 -2.35 -16.68
N PHE A 145 1.00 -1.22 -15.97
CA PHE A 145 2.07 -0.94 -15.03
C PHE A 145 2.05 -1.86 -13.79
N LEU A 146 0.89 -2.42 -13.39
CA LEU A 146 0.83 -3.38 -12.28
C LEU A 146 1.68 -4.61 -12.57
N PHE A 147 1.75 -5.02 -13.84
CA PHE A 147 2.57 -6.14 -14.29
C PHE A 147 4.08 -5.83 -14.36
N ARG A 148 4.51 -4.65 -13.90
CA ARG A 148 5.94 -4.29 -13.69
C ARG A 148 6.39 -4.51 -12.25
N ILE A 149 5.48 -4.81 -11.33
CA ILE A 149 5.78 -5.04 -9.91
C ILE A 149 6.21 -6.50 -9.73
N THR A 150 7.40 -6.84 -10.22
CA THR A 150 7.89 -8.23 -10.27
C THR A 150 8.14 -8.85 -8.88
N SER A 151 8.07 -8.05 -7.81
CA SER A 151 8.11 -8.52 -6.42
C SER A 151 6.82 -9.19 -5.95
N LEU A 152 5.70 -9.04 -6.69
CA LEU A 152 4.41 -9.62 -6.32
C LEU A 152 4.47 -11.15 -6.24
N THR A 153 4.02 -11.67 -5.10
CA THR A 153 3.72 -13.07 -4.85
C THR A 153 2.20 -13.31 -4.79
N HIS A 154 1.41 -12.28 -4.49
CA HIS A 154 -0.05 -12.33 -4.44
C HIS A 154 -0.66 -11.13 -5.16
N LEU A 155 -1.57 -11.40 -6.11
CA LEU A 155 -2.35 -10.40 -6.82
C LEU A 155 -3.80 -10.85 -6.94
N ASP A 156 -4.71 -10.10 -6.33
CA ASP A 156 -6.14 -10.31 -6.47
C ASP A 156 -6.82 -9.06 -7.06
N LEU A 157 -7.38 -9.23 -8.26
CA LEU A 157 -8.15 -8.22 -9.00
C LEU A 157 -9.60 -8.70 -9.24
N SER A 158 -10.03 -9.71 -8.49
CA SER A 158 -11.32 -10.36 -8.68
C SER A 158 -12.48 -9.43 -8.32
N ALA A 159 -13.57 -9.49 -9.10
CA ALA A 159 -14.76 -8.66 -8.91
C ALA A 159 -14.49 -7.15 -8.82
N SER A 160 -13.36 -6.67 -9.37
CA SER A 160 -12.92 -5.27 -9.29
C SER A 160 -13.48 -4.38 -10.43
N GLY A 161 -14.26 -4.96 -11.34
CA GLY A 161 -14.85 -4.24 -12.48
C GLY A 161 -13.86 -3.86 -13.59
N PHE A 162 -12.70 -4.50 -13.67
CA PHE A 162 -11.81 -4.38 -14.83
C PHE A 162 -12.44 -5.01 -16.07
N TYR A 163 -12.12 -4.46 -17.24
CA TYR A 163 -12.62 -4.94 -18.53
C TYR A 163 -11.49 -5.20 -19.54
N GLY A 164 -11.71 -6.11 -20.49
CA GLY A 164 -10.88 -6.27 -21.67
C GLY A 164 -9.78 -7.33 -21.53
N ASN A 165 -8.95 -7.48 -22.55
CA ASN A 165 -7.91 -8.51 -22.57
C ASN A 165 -6.87 -8.28 -21.47
N ILE A 166 -6.49 -9.37 -20.81
CA ILE A 166 -5.37 -9.37 -19.86
C ILE A 166 -4.08 -9.12 -20.67
N PRO A 167 -3.28 -8.10 -20.32
CA PRO A 167 -2.06 -7.80 -21.04
C PRO A 167 -1.03 -8.93 -20.96
N HIS A 168 -0.30 -9.17 -22.05
CA HIS A 168 0.74 -10.21 -22.11
C HIS A 168 1.84 -10.02 -21.05
N GLN A 169 2.02 -8.77 -20.57
CA GLN A 169 2.92 -8.42 -19.49
C GLN A 169 2.61 -9.16 -18.18
N ILE A 170 1.43 -9.76 -18.00
CA ILE A 170 1.14 -10.64 -16.87
C ILE A 170 2.25 -11.68 -16.66
N GLY A 171 2.85 -12.19 -17.74
CA GLY A 171 3.95 -13.15 -17.69
C GLY A 171 5.27 -12.62 -17.10
N ASN A 172 5.38 -11.32 -16.81
CA ASN A 172 6.53 -10.72 -16.12
C ASN A 172 6.50 -11.00 -14.61
N LEU A 173 5.35 -11.35 -14.05
CA LEU A 173 5.18 -11.57 -12.61
C LEU A 173 5.66 -12.96 -12.20
N SER A 174 6.90 -13.31 -12.52
CA SER A 174 7.43 -14.67 -12.35
C SER A 174 7.46 -15.18 -10.89
N ASN A 175 7.42 -14.29 -9.89
CA ASN A 175 7.39 -14.63 -8.47
C ASN A 175 5.98 -14.93 -7.93
N LEU A 176 4.96 -14.80 -8.77
CA LEU A 176 3.57 -14.81 -8.35
C LEU A 176 3.11 -16.24 -8.01
N LEU A 177 2.59 -16.40 -6.79
CA LEU A 177 2.10 -17.65 -6.22
C LEU A 177 0.57 -17.73 -6.27
N HIS A 178 -0.10 -16.58 -6.16
CA HIS A 178 -1.54 -16.48 -6.17
C HIS A 178 -2.01 -15.38 -7.12
N LEU A 179 -2.80 -15.75 -8.12
CA LEU A 179 -3.47 -14.83 -9.03
C LEU A 179 -4.96 -15.10 -9.01
N ASP A 180 -5.76 -14.09 -8.68
CA ASP A 180 -7.21 -14.15 -8.89
C ASP A 180 -7.67 -13.01 -9.80
N LEU A 181 -8.32 -13.40 -10.88
CA LEU A 181 -8.91 -12.55 -11.91
C LEU A 181 -10.38 -12.93 -12.13
N SER A 182 -11.01 -13.61 -11.18
CA SER A 182 -12.41 -14.02 -11.27
C SER A 182 -13.35 -12.82 -11.36
N TYR A 183 -14.47 -12.95 -12.07
CA TYR A 183 -15.46 -11.86 -12.22
C TYR A 183 -14.91 -10.54 -12.81
N VAL A 184 -13.78 -10.59 -13.51
CA VAL A 184 -13.37 -9.49 -14.40
C VAL A 184 -14.12 -9.61 -15.73
N ALA A 185 -14.48 -8.48 -16.32
CA ALA A 185 -15.40 -8.43 -17.45
C ALA A 185 -14.64 -8.60 -18.79
N TYR A 186 -14.81 -9.75 -19.43
CA TYR A 186 -14.39 -10.03 -20.83
C TYR A 186 -12.89 -9.93 -21.11
N GLY A 187 -12.25 -11.03 -21.51
CA GLY A 187 -10.87 -10.98 -21.98
C GLY A 187 -10.27 -12.37 -22.10
N LYS A 188 -9.41 -12.58 -23.09
CA LYS A 188 -8.68 -13.85 -23.21
C LYS A 188 -7.46 -13.82 -22.28
N LEU A 189 -7.27 -14.91 -21.56
CA LEU A 189 -6.02 -15.16 -20.84
C LEU A 189 -4.88 -15.29 -21.88
N PRO A 190 -3.84 -14.45 -21.83
CA PRO A 190 -2.73 -14.53 -22.77
C PRO A 190 -1.91 -15.79 -22.49
N HIS A 191 -1.30 -16.37 -23.53
CA HIS A 191 -0.46 -17.58 -23.39
C HIS A 191 0.75 -17.36 -22.46
N GLN A 192 1.17 -16.10 -22.27
CA GLN A 192 2.19 -15.67 -21.31
C GLN A 192 1.85 -16.01 -19.86
N ILE A 193 0.61 -16.39 -19.54
CA ILE A 193 0.28 -16.97 -18.24
C ILE A 193 1.16 -18.20 -17.92
N GLY A 194 1.62 -18.93 -18.94
CA GLY A 194 2.56 -20.04 -18.78
C GLY A 194 3.94 -19.63 -18.26
N ASN A 195 4.30 -18.34 -18.26
CA ASN A 195 5.54 -17.84 -17.66
C ASN A 195 5.47 -17.73 -16.14
N LEU A 196 4.27 -17.82 -15.54
CA LEU A 196 4.06 -17.78 -14.09
C LEU A 196 4.40 -19.13 -13.45
N THR A 197 5.68 -19.53 -13.56
CA THR A 197 6.14 -20.87 -13.18
C THR A 197 6.03 -21.20 -11.70
N ASN A 198 5.90 -20.20 -10.82
CA ASN A 198 5.70 -20.36 -9.39
C ASN A 198 4.22 -20.37 -8.96
N LEU A 199 3.28 -20.24 -9.91
CA LEU A 199 1.86 -20.06 -9.59
C LEU A 199 1.26 -21.34 -8.97
N ILE A 200 0.65 -21.17 -7.79
CA ILE A 200 -0.01 -22.23 -7.03
C ILE A 200 -1.53 -22.12 -7.17
N HIS A 201 -2.05 -20.89 -7.19
CA HIS A 201 -3.48 -20.61 -7.32
C HIS A 201 -3.75 -19.69 -8.51
N LEU A 202 -4.70 -20.09 -9.36
CA LEU A 202 -5.20 -19.32 -10.50
C LEU A 202 -6.73 -19.30 -10.49
N GLY A 203 -7.31 -18.15 -10.12
CA GLY A 203 -8.74 -17.88 -10.23
C GLY A 203 -9.07 -17.20 -11.55
N THR A 204 -9.85 -17.85 -12.41
CA THR A 204 -10.35 -17.28 -13.69
C THR A 204 -11.85 -17.49 -13.88
N SER A 205 -12.58 -17.74 -12.78
CA SER A 205 -13.99 -18.04 -12.86
C SER A 205 -14.77 -16.83 -13.40
N HIS A 206 -15.80 -17.09 -14.21
CA HIS A 206 -16.65 -16.05 -14.82
C HIS A 206 -15.95 -15.06 -15.77
N MET A 207 -14.75 -15.39 -16.28
CA MET A 207 -14.26 -14.79 -17.53
C MET A 207 -15.08 -15.34 -18.70
N LEU A 208 -16.01 -14.56 -19.25
CA LEU A 208 -16.78 -14.98 -20.42
C LEU A 208 -15.84 -15.07 -21.65
N TYR A 209 -15.74 -16.28 -22.23
CA TYR A 209 -14.89 -16.61 -23.40
C TYR A 209 -15.46 -16.13 -24.73
#